data_AF-A0A7C7UNK2-F1
#
_entry.id   AF-A0A7C7UNK2-F1
#
_cell.length_a   1.000
_cell.length_b   1.000
_cell.length_c   1.000
_cell.angle_alpha   90.00
_cell.angle_beta   90.00
_cell.angle_gamma   90.00
#
_symmetry.space_group_name_H-M   'P 1'
#
loop_
_entity.id
_entity.type
_entity.pdbx_description
1 polymer ?
#
loop_
_entity_poly.entity_id
_entity_poly.type
_entity_poly.pdbx_seq_one_letter_code
_entity_poly.pdbx_strand_id
1 'polypeptide(L)'
;MSVDALPWQTGITRITPNEIQIRGYRLTELIGRVSFAEAVYLLFKGDLPTAEQARLLEAILLSVIDHGVTPPSTQAARTVVCTGAPLVSAVAAGILAISEYHGGGSGSGHGALLRHSQAVGGGRRAGKYRSHGARRVQGGQAAATRLWPSHPH
;
A
#
# COMPACT_ATOMS: atom_id res chain seq x y z
N MET A 1 19.97 -8.50 33.48
CA MET A 1 19.19 -7.30 33.14
C MET A 1 17.88 -7.78 32.53
N SER A 2 16.73 -7.39 33.11
CA SER A 2 15.42 -7.76 32.52
C SER A 2 15.24 -7.05 31.18
N VAL A 3 14.73 -7.76 30.18
CA VAL A 3 14.40 -7.24 28.84
C VAL A 3 13.27 -6.20 28.86
N ASP A 4 12.62 -6.00 30.01
CA ASP A 4 11.47 -5.10 30.18
C ASP A 4 11.84 -3.61 30.31
N ALA A 5 13.13 -3.25 30.26
CA ALA A 5 13.62 -1.89 30.51
C ALA A 5 14.22 -1.18 29.27
N LEU A 6 13.96 -1.65 28.06
CA LEU A 6 14.41 -0.96 26.84
C LEU A 6 13.38 0.10 26.39
N PRO A 7 13.81 1.31 25.98
CA PRO A 7 12.90 2.39 25.59
C PRO A 7 12.17 2.12 24.25
N TRP A 8 12.53 1.05 23.54
CA TRP A 8 11.98 0.69 22.23
C TRP A 8 11.17 -0.59 22.34
N GLN A 9 9.89 -0.52 21.99
CA GLN A 9 8.99 -1.67 21.96
C GLN A 9 8.71 -2.08 20.50
N THR A 10 8.66 -3.39 20.24
CA THR A 10 8.30 -3.94 18.93
C THR A 10 7.45 -5.19 19.08
N GLY A 11 6.46 -5.34 18.19
CA GLY A 11 5.62 -6.54 18.07
C GLY A 11 5.94 -7.38 16.83
N ILE A 12 7.07 -7.13 16.15
CA ILE A 12 7.42 -7.79 14.89
C ILE A 12 8.33 -8.99 15.11
N THR A 13 9.49 -8.78 15.74
CA THR A 13 10.51 -9.82 15.92
C THR A 13 10.92 -9.87 17.38
N ARG A 14 10.98 -11.08 17.94
CA ARG A 14 11.54 -11.34 19.27
C ARG A 14 12.75 -12.24 19.13
N ILE A 15 13.86 -11.85 19.75
CA ILE A 15 15.11 -12.60 19.72
C ILE A 15 15.46 -12.99 21.14
N THR A 16 15.64 -14.29 21.36
CA THR A 16 16.16 -14.88 22.60
C THR A 16 17.30 -15.84 22.26
N PRO A 17 18.14 -16.24 23.24
CA PRO A 17 19.21 -17.21 22.99
C PRO A 17 18.67 -18.45 22.28
N ASN A 18 19.23 -18.80 21.13
CA ASN A 18 18.86 -19.93 20.27
C ASN A 18 17.43 -19.91 19.71
N GLU A 19 16.72 -18.78 19.78
CA GLU A 19 15.35 -18.69 19.27
C GLU A 19 15.06 -17.31 18.67
N ILE A 20 14.63 -17.30 17.42
CA ILE A 20 14.14 -16.11 16.73
C ILE A 20 12.68 -16.36 16.39
N GLN A 21 11.81 -15.44 16.81
CA GLN A 21 10.38 -15.46 16.50
C GLN A 21 10.01 -14.26 15.65
N ILE A 22 9.21 -14.49 14.60
CA ILE A 22 8.59 -13.47 13.76
C ILE A 22 7.09 -13.54 13.99
N ARG A 23 6.50 -12.48 14.54
CA ARG A 23 5.06 -12.42 14.88
C ARG A 23 4.56 -13.63 15.68
N GLY A 24 5.41 -14.16 16.58
CA GLY A 24 5.10 -15.33 17.40
C GLY A 24 5.43 -16.70 16.77
N TYR A 25 5.74 -16.76 15.48
CA TYR A 25 6.18 -17.99 14.80
C TYR A 25 7.68 -18.15 14.91
N ARG A 26 8.18 -19.36 15.19
CA ARG A 26 9.63 -19.59 15.21
C ARG A 26 10.18 -19.52 13.79
N LEU A 27 11.29 -18.82 13.59
CA LEU A 27 11.92 -18.69 12.26
C LEU A 27 12.22 -20.07 11.63
N THR A 28 12.64 -21.04 12.44
CA THR A 28 12.89 -22.43 12.00
C THR A 28 11.62 -23.16 11.52
N GLU A 29 10.44 -22.72 11.94
CA GLU A 29 9.17 -23.25 11.44
C GLU A 29 8.82 -22.64 10.08
N LEU A 30 9.20 -21.39 9.84
CA LEU A 30 8.94 -20.67 8.60
C LEU A 30 9.88 -21.06 7.46
N ILE A 31 11.18 -21.24 7.74
CA ILE A 31 12.20 -21.55 6.72
C ILE A 31 11.81 -22.82 5.94
N GLY A 32 11.72 -22.69 4.62
CA GLY A 32 11.39 -23.78 3.70
C GLY A 32 9.91 -24.17 3.69
N ARG A 33 9.04 -23.52 4.48
CA ARG A 33 7.59 -23.77 4.52
C ARG A 33 6.75 -22.62 4.01
N VAL A 34 7.20 -21.38 4.20
CA VAL A 34 6.51 -20.18 3.69
C VAL A 34 7.30 -19.55 2.55
N SER A 35 6.58 -19.06 1.55
CA SER A 35 7.12 -18.25 0.46
C SER A 35 7.48 -16.84 0.93
N PHE A 36 8.22 -16.11 0.10
CA PHE A 36 8.58 -14.72 0.38
C PHE A 36 7.34 -13.83 0.53
N ALA A 37 6.34 -13.99 -0.36
CA ALA A 37 5.09 -13.23 -0.28
C ALA A 37 4.35 -13.50 1.04
N GLU A 38 4.26 -14.76 1.47
CA GLU A 38 3.61 -15.12 2.74
C GLU A 38 4.36 -14.56 3.95
N ALA A 39 5.69 -14.56 3.93
CA ALA A 39 6.51 -13.93 4.97
C ALA A 39 6.29 -12.40 5.02
N VAL A 40 6.21 -11.73 3.87
CA VAL A 40 5.87 -10.29 3.78
C VAL A 40 4.47 -10.03 4.34
N TYR A 41 3.49 -10.88 4.01
CA TYR A 41 2.14 -10.79 4.56
C TYR A 41 2.16 -10.90 6.09
N LEU A 42 2.85 -11.92 6.62
CA LEU A 42 2.99 -12.14 8.05
C LEU A 42 3.59 -10.91 8.75
N LEU A 43 4.67 -10.34 8.20
CA LEU A 43 5.33 -9.16 8.78
C LEU A 43 4.38 -7.97 8.89
N PHE A 44 3.56 -7.71 7.88
CA PHE A 44 2.63 -6.58 7.86
C PHE A 44 1.33 -6.83 8.62
N LYS A 45 0.73 -8.02 8.48
CA LYS A 45 -0.61 -8.31 9.03
C LYS A 45 -0.58 -8.96 10.41
N GLY A 46 0.51 -9.65 10.77
CA GLY A 46 0.67 -10.32 12.06
C GLY A 46 0.33 -11.81 12.05
N ASP A 47 -0.45 -12.27 11.07
CA ASP A 47 -0.85 -13.67 10.92
C ASP A 47 -0.49 -14.21 9.53
N LEU A 48 -0.38 -15.53 9.39
CA LEU A 48 -0.16 -16.17 8.09
C LEU A 48 -1.37 -15.96 7.16
N PRO A 49 -1.14 -15.74 5.85
CA PRO A 49 -2.23 -15.55 4.90
C PRO A 49 -2.98 -16.86 4.62
N THR A 50 -4.23 -16.71 4.18
CA THR A 50 -4.94 -17.75 3.42
C THR A 50 -4.32 -17.95 2.04
N ALA A 51 -4.61 -19.07 1.37
CA ALA A 51 -4.08 -19.35 0.04
C ALA A 51 -4.47 -18.27 -1.00
N GLU A 52 -5.67 -17.71 -0.88
CA GLU A 52 -6.17 -16.63 -1.73
C GLU A 52 -5.42 -15.33 -1.47
N GLN A 53 -5.16 -14.99 -0.20
CA GLN A 53 -4.39 -13.81 0.18
C GLN A 53 -2.93 -13.91 -0.26
N ALA A 54 -2.32 -15.08 -0.11
CA ALA A 54 -0.96 -15.34 -0.57
C ALA A 54 -0.83 -15.12 -2.08
N ARG A 55 -1.73 -15.76 -2.87
CA ARG A 55 -1.75 -15.62 -4.33
C ARG A 55 -2.00 -14.18 -4.77
N LEU A 56 -2.90 -13.47 -4.09
CA LEU A 56 -3.18 -12.06 -4.39
C LEU A 56 -1.96 -11.18 -4.12
N LEU A 57 -1.31 -11.35 -2.97
CA LEU A 57 -0.12 -10.57 -2.63
C LEU A 57 1.03 -10.87 -3.60
N GLU A 58 1.24 -12.13 -3.95
CA GLU A 58 2.23 -12.52 -4.95
C GLU A 58 1.96 -11.86 -6.31
N ALA A 59 0.70 -11.88 -6.78
CA ALA A 59 0.32 -11.19 -8.01
C ALA A 59 0.57 -9.67 -7.94
N ILE A 60 0.28 -9.04 -6.80
CA ILE A 60 0.57 -7.62 -6.58
C ILE A 60 2.08 -7.37 -6.66
N LEU A 61 2.89 -8.14 -5.94
CA LEU A 61 4.35 -7.99 -5.93
C LEU A 61 4.95 -8.18 -7.32
N LEU A 62 4.46 -9.16 -8.08
CA LEU A 62 4.88 -9.39 -9.46
C LEU A 62 4.46 -8.26 -10.40
N SER A 63 3.28 -7.66 -10.19
CA SER A 63 2.78 -6.58 -11.05
C SER A 63 3.60 -5.30 -11.00
N VAL A 64 4.39 -5.10 -9.93
CA VAL A 64 5.19 -3.90 -9.69
C VAL A 64 6.70 -4.16 -9.74
N ILE A 65 7.12 -5.33 -10.22
CA ILE A 65 8.53 -5.76 -10.15
C ILE A 65 9.47 -4.86 -10.98
N ASP A 66 8.97 -4.33 -12.10
CA ASP A 66 9.71 -3.38 -12.94
C ASP A 66 8.76 -2.56 -13.84
N HIS A 67 9.17 -1.33 -14.13
CA HIS A 67 8.51 -0.42 -15.09
C HIS A 67 9.52 0.18 -16.09
N GLY A 68 10.70 -0.43 -16.21
CA GLY A 68 11.74 -0.04 -17.16
C GLY A 68 12.63 1.11 -16.67
N VAL A 69 13.33 1.73 -17.62
CA VAL A 69 14.44 2.68 -17.35
C VAL A 69 14.05 4.15 -17.36
N THR A 70 12.85 4.46 -17.86
CA THR A 70 12.32 5.82 -17.94
C THR A 70 11.81 6.39 -16.62
N PRO A 71 11.31 5.60 -15.64
CA PRO A 71 10.80 6.20 -14.40
C PRO A 71 11.93 6.86 -13.59
N PRO A 72 11.63 7.96 -12.86
CA PRO A 72 12.65 8.72 -12.15
C PRO A 72 13.39 7.91 -11.08
N SER A 73 12.78 6.89 -10.46
CA SER A 73 13.50 5.96 -9.56
C SER A 73 14.63 5.21 -10.27
N THR A 74 14.36 4.68 -11.47
CA THR A 74 15.37 3.95 -12.24
C THR A 74 16.45 4.89 -12.75
N GLN A 75 16.09 6.11 -13.16
CA GLN A 75 17.06 7.13 -13.57
C GLN A 75 17.94 7.61 -12.41
N ALA A 76 17.38 7.80 -11.22
CA ALA A 76 18.11 8.19 -10.02
C ALA A 76 19.13 7.12 -9.62
N ALA A 77 18.68 5.86 -9.52
CA ALA A 77 19.56 4.73 -9.20
C ALA A 77 20.71 4.60 -10.22
N ARG A 78 20.42 4.73 -11.51
CA ARG A 78 21.42 4.67 -12.58
C ARG A 78 22.41 5.84 -12.52
N THR A 79 21.93 7.06 -12.26
CA THR A 79 22.80 8.22 -12.12
C THR A 79 23.78 8.04 -10.96
N VAL A 80 23.28 7.55 -9.81
CA VAL A 80 24.11 7.32 -8.62
C VAL A 80 25.12 6.19 -8.84
N VAL A 81 24.73 5.07 -9.46
CA VAL A 81 25.71 3.99 -9.71
C VAL A 81 26.79 4.42 -10.71
N CYS A 82 26.47 5.31 -11.67
CA CYS A 82 27.45 5.85 -12.63
C CYS A 82 28.55 6.71 -11.98
N THR A 83 28.36 7.19 -10.75
CA THR A 83 29.43 7.90 -10.02
C THR A 83 30.44 6.96 -9.35
N GLY A 84 30.23 5.64 -9.46
CA GLY A 84 31.00 4.63 -8.74
C GLY A 84 30.49 4.35 -7.33
N ALA A 85 29.29 4.85 -6.96
CA ALA A 85 28.70 4.59 -5.66
C ALA A 85 28.35 3.10 -5.47
N PRO A 86 28.41 2.57 -4.23
CA PRO A 86 27.98 1.20 -3.93
C PRO A 86 26.52 0.94 -4.33
N LEU A 87 26.19 -0.33 -4.64
CA LEU A 87 24.85 -0.75 -5.06
C LEU A 87 23.78 -0.34 -4.04
N VAL A 88 24.05 -0.47 -2.73
CA VAL A 88 23.12 -0.08 -1.67
C VAL A 88 22.76 1.41 -1.75
N SER A 89 23.72 2.28 -2.09
CA SER A 89 23.49 3.71 -2.26
C SER A 89 22.65 4.01 -3.50
N ALA A 90 22.90 3.31 -4.60
CA ALA A 90 22.11 3.45 -5.82
C ALA A 90 20.66 2.98 -5.62
N VAL A 91 20.45 1.85 -4.95
CA VAL A 91 19.11 1.34 -4.60
C VAL A 91 18.39 2.31 -3.67
N ALA A 92 19.08 2.83 -2.64
CA ALA A 92 18.53 3.85 -1.75
C ALA A 92 18.08 5.10 -2.52
N ALA A 93 18.88 5.59 -3.48
CA ALA A 93 18.49 6.72 -4.33
C ALA A 93 17.23 6.43 -5.16
N GLY A 94 17.10 5.22 -5.72
CA GLY A 94 15.90 4.80 -6.42
C GLY A 94 14.66 4.76 -5.50
N ILE A 95 14.79 4.25 -4.29
CA ILE A 95 13.71 4.20 -3.29
C ILE A 95 13.30 5.63 -2.86
N LEU A 96 14.26 6.52 -2.61
CA LEU A 96 13.98 7.90 -2.22
C LEU A 96 13.27 8.71 -3.31
N ALA A 97 13.41 8.32 -4.57
CA ALA A 97 12.67 8.92 -5.68
C ALA A 97 11.19 8.50 -5.71
N ILE A 98 10.80 7.43 -5.00
CA ILE A 98 9.41 7.03 -4.82
C ILE A 98 8.72 8.08 -3.94
N SER A 99 7.99 8.96 -4.60
CA SER A 99 7.28 10.09 -3.99
C SER A 99 5.82 10.12 -4.47
N GLU A 100 5.08 11.12 -3.99
CA GLU A 100 3.66 11.33 -4.34
C GLU A 100 3.37 11.27 -5.85
N TYR A 101 4.30 11.78 -6.67
CA TYR A 101 4.12 11.86 -8.12
C TYR A 101 4.72 10.68 -8.90
N HIS A 102 5.39 9.74 -8.23
CA HIS A 102 6.14 8.65 -8.90
C HIS A 102 5.74 7.24 -8.42
N GLY A 103 5.31 7.06 -7.17
CA GLY A 103 4.84 5.74 -6.70
C GLY A 103 3.51 5.77 -5.94
N GLY A 104 3.02 6.95 -5.58
CA GLY A 104 1.74 7.12 -4.93
C GLY A 104 0.64 7.49 -5.91
N GLY A 105 0.55 6.83 -7.07
CA GLY A 105 -0.46 7.04 -8.12
C GLY A 105 -1.25 8.34 -7.99
N SER A 106 -0.60 9.47 -8.32
CA SER A 106 -1.13 10.84 -8.34
C SER A 106 -1.91 11.24 -7.08
N GLY A 107 -1.33 12.12 -6.26
CA GLY A 107 -1.94 12.69 -5.05
C GLY A 107 -3.48 12.64 -5.01
N SER A 108 -4.03 12.02 -3.97
CA SER A 108 -5.47 11.97 -3.63
C SER A 108 -6.35 10.88 -4.27
N GLY A 109 -5.95 10.13 -5.30
CA GLY A 109 -6.86 9.24 -6.03
C GLY A 109 -7.47 8.09 -5.22
N HIS A 110 -6.64 7.29 -4.52
CA HIS A 110 -7.11 6.08 -3.84
C HIS A 110 -7.92 6.39 -2.56
N GLY A 111 -7.51 7.41 -1.80
CA GLY A 111 -8.24 7.87 -0.61
C GLY A 111 -9.55 8.58 -0.97
N ALA A 112 -9.60 9.32 -2.08
CA ALA A 112 -10.83 9.99 -2.52
C ALA A 112 -11.86 9.00 -3.08
N LEU A 113 -11.44 7.98 -3.85
CA LEU A 113 -12.34 6.97 -4.41
C LEU A 113 -12.98 6.09 -3.32
N LEU A 114 -12.21 5.71 -2.31
CA LEU A 114 -12.74 4.99 -1.14
C LEU A 114 -13.67 5.88 -0.29
N ARG A 115 -13.40 7.18 -0.17
CA ARG A 115 -14.32 8.11 0.51
C ARG A 115 -15.62 8.36 -0.28
N HIS A 116 -15.56 8.39 -1.60
CA HIS A 116 -16.76 8.56 -2.44
C HIS A 116 -17.68 7.34 -2.39
N SER A 117 -17.15 6.13 -2.39
CA SER A 117 -17.95 4.89 -2.26
C SER A 117 -18.58 4.73 -0.87
N GLN A 118 -17.91 5.15 0.20
CA GLN A 118 -18.45 5.17 1.56
C GLN A 118 -19.57 6.21 1.75
N ALA A 119 -19.47 7.36 1.09
CA ALA A 119 -20.49 8.41 1.14
C ALA A 119 -21.80 8.02 0.40
N VAL A 120 -21.71 7.15 -0.61
CA VAL A 120 -22.88 6.68 -1.38
C VAL A 120 -23.57 5.49 -0.70
N GLY A 121 -22.86 4.70 0.12
CA GLY A 121 -23.43 3.56 0.86
C GLY A 121 -24.20 3.93 2.15
N GLY A 122 -24.10 5.17 2.62
CA GLY A 122 -24.64 5.63 3.90
C GLY A 122 -25.85 6.54 3.77
N GLY A 123 -26.99 6.09 3.25
CA GLY A 123 -28.19 6.93 3.28
C GLY A 123 -29.46 6.37 2.66
N ARG A 124 -30.26 5.65 3.48
CA ARG A 124 -31.70 5.87 3.75
C ARG A 124 -32.39 4.56 4.13
N ARG A 125 -32.42 4.25 5.43
CA ARG A 125 -33.49 3.43 6.01
C ARG A 125 -34.79 4.25 5.94
N ALA A 126 -35.81 3.62 5.40
CA ALA A 126 -37.14 4.17 5.19
C ALA A 126 -37.82 4.58 6.52
N GLY A 127 -38.34 5.80 6.56
CA GLY A 127 -39.25 6.30 7.59
C GLY A 127 -40.41 7.02 6.92
N LYS A 128 -41.63 6.50 7.11
CA LYS A 128 -42.93 7.02 6.64
C LYS A 128 -43.21 8.42 7.23
N TYR A 129 -43.67 9.38 6.43
CA TYR A 129 -45.02 9.98 6.43
C TYR A 129 -45.14 11.18 5.47
N ARG A 130 -46.25 11.16 4.71
CA ARG A 130 -47.01 12.18 3.92
C ARG A 130 -46.68 13.67 4.22
N SER A 131 -46.77 14.67 3.33
CA SER A 131 -47.53 14.89 2.07
C SER A 131 -47.22 16.30 1.50
N HIS A 132 -47.63 16.54 0.23
CA HIS A 132 -47.84 17.82 -0.49
C HIS A 132 -46.67 18.44 -1.28
N GLY A 133 -46.98 18.78 -2.54
CA GLY A 133 -46.44 19.98 -3.20
C GLY A 133 -45.47 19.73 -4.37
N ALA A 134 -45.96 19.95 -5.58
CA ALA A 134 -45.21 19.88 -6.83
C ALA A 134 -44.08 20.93 -6.96
N ARG A 135 -42.95 20.54 -7.56
CA ARG A 135 -42.38 21.19 -8.76
C ARG A 135 -41.12 20.48 -9.26
N ARG A 136 -41.15 20.12 -10.55
CA ARG A 136 -39.94 19.88 -11.36
C ARG A 136 -39.22 21.20 -11.55
N VAL A 137 -37.89 21.19 -11.40
CA VAL A 137 -36.99 22.13 -12.06
C VAL A 137 -35.82 21.32 -12.62
N GLN A 138 -35.79 21.19 -13.95
CA GLN A 138 -34.58 20.93 -14.73
C GLN A 138 -33.68 22.16 -14.65
N GLY A 139 -32.38 21.95 -14.49
CA GLY A 139 -31.38 22.99 -14.73
C GLY A 139 -30.06 22.68 -14.03
N GLY A 140 -28.97 22.54 -14.80
CA GLY A 140 -27.62 22.61 -14.23
C GLY A 140 -26.56 21.63 -14.72
N GLN A 141 -26.66 21.06 -15.93
CA GLN A 141 -25.47 20.57 -16.64
C GLN A 141 -24.61 21.76 -17.07
N ALA A 142 -23.77 22.30 -16.20
CA ALA A 142 -22.65 23.19 -16.57
C ALA A 142 -21.83 23.60 -15.33
N ALA A 143 -21.01 22.71 -14.77
CA ALA A 143 -19.90 23.11 -13.88
C ALA A 143 -18.86 21.99 -13.59
N ALA A 144 -18.90 20.84 -14.27
CA ALA A 144 -18.06 19.67 -13.92
C ALA A 144 -16.91 19.40 -14.91
N THR A 145 -16.42 20.40 -15.65
CA THR A 145 -15.42 20.23 -16.71
C THR A 145 -14.00 20.62 -16.32
N ARG A 146 -13.64 20.74 -15.03
CA ARG A 146 -12.31 21.27 -14.66
C ARG A 146 -11.49 20.48 -13.64
N LEU A 147 -11.68 19.17 -13.50
CA LEU A 147 -10.84 18.33 -12.61
C LEU A 147 -10.69 16.86 -13.07
N TRP A 148 -10.41 16.60 -14.35
CA TRP A 148 -9.99 15.26 -14.78
C TRP A 148 -8.60 15.31 -15.43
N PRO A 149 -7.54 14.85 -14.75
CA PRO A 149 -6.27 14.58 -15.41
C PRO A 149 -6.45 13.36 -16.32
N SER A 150 -6.19 13.56 -17.60
CA SER A 150 -6.15 12.52 -18.63
C SER A 150 -5.27 11.34 -18.21
N HIS A 151 -5.79 10.12 -18.37
CA HIS A 151 -5.02 8.88 -18.24
C HIS A 151 -3.85 8.87 -19.24
N PRO A 152 -2.61 8.58 -18.83
CA PRO A 152 -1.63 7.97 -19.71
C PRO A 152 -1.72 6.45 -19.63
N HIS A 153 -1.44 5.80 -20.76
CA HIS A 153 -1.23 4.35 -20.88
C HIS A 153 0.08 3.92 -20.22
#